data_AF-A0A966Z653-F1
#
_entry.id   AF-A0A966Z653-F1
#
_cell.length_a   1.000
_cell.length_b   1.000
_cell.length_c   1.000
_cell.angle_alpha   90.00
_cell.angle_beta   90.00
_cell.angle_gamma   90.00
#
_symmetry.space_group_name_H-M   'P 1'
#
loop_
_entity.id
_entity.type
_entity.pdbx_description
1 polymer ?
#
loop_
_entity_poly.entity_id
_entity_poly.type
_entity_poly.pdbx_seq_one_letter_code
_entity_poly.pdbx_strand_id
1 'polypeptide(L)' 'MRTLSAPLCSATAQSLDLARVRLETGLATTVDVQVAQSSVATADDTLIRTRFAAALAGTRLAWATGDVRQAFAN' A
#
# COMPACT_ATOMS: atom_id res chain seq x y z
N MET A 1 5.54 13.73 -6.49
CA MET A 1 5.34 12.28 -6.71
C MET A 1 4.13 11.81 -5.90
N ARG A 2 2.93 12.07 -6.40
CA ARG A 2 1.67 11.68 -5.75
C ARG A 2 1.14 10.43 -6.47
N THR A 3 0.58 9.50 -5.69
CA THR A 3 -0.57 8.63 -6.07
C THR A 3 -0.41 7.33 -6.87
N LEU A 4 0.71 6.59 -6.92
CA LEU A 4 0.61 5.19 -7.42
C LEU A 4 0.22 4.17 -6.34
N SER A 5 0.56 4.44 -5.07
CA SER A 5 0.27 3.52 -3.97
C SER A 5 -1.14 3.65 -3.39
N ALA A 6 -1.74 4.84 -3.42
CA ALA A 6 -3.14 5.06 -3.04
C ALA A 6 -4.17 4.32 -3.93
N PRO A 7 -4.08 4.32 -5.28
CA PRO A 7 -5.03 3.59 -6.12
C PRO A 7 -4.90 2.07 -5.99
N LEU A 8 -3.71 1.56 -5.64
CA LEU A 8 -3.50 0.13 -5.41
C LEU A 8 -4.22 -0.36 -4.15
N CYS A 9 -4.10 0.32 -3.00
CA CYS A 9 -4.90 0.00 -1.79
C CYS A 9 -6.41 0.13 -2.05
N SER A 10 -6.83 1.15 -2.80
CA SER A 10 -8.24 1.33 -3.19
C SER A 10 -8.77 0.15 -4.02
N ALA A 11 -8.00 -0.31 -5.01
CA ALA A 11 -8.41 -1.40 -5.88
C ALA A 11 -8.47 -2.76 -5.15
N THR A 12 -7.51 -3.05 -4.26
CA THR A 12 -7.51 -4.30 -3.48
C THR A 12 -8.59 -4.31 -2.40
N ALA A 13 -8.94 -3.15 -1.82
CA ALA A 13 -10.08 -3.05 -0.91
C ALA A 13 -11.41 -3.34 -1.64
N GLN A 14 -11.60 -2.75 -2.83
CA GLN A 14 -12.78 -3.01 -3.65
C GLN A 14 -12.89 -4.47 -4.11
N SER A 15 -11.76 -5.14 -4.38
CA SER A 15 -11.79 -6.57 -4.75
C SER A 15 -12.15 -7.47 -3.57
N LEU A 16 -11.73 -7.12 -2.34
CA LEU A 16 -12.17 -7.81 -1.13
C LEU A 16 -13.67 -7.65 -0.88
N ASP A 17 -14.20 -6.44 -1.04
CA ASP A 17 -15.64 -6.21 -0.87
C ASP A 17 -16.45 -6.97 -1.92
N LEU A 18 -16.01 -6.99 -3.18
CA LEU A 18 -16.63 -7.79 -4.23
C LEU A 18 -16.57 -9.30 -3.93
N ALA A 19 -15.44 -9.80 -3.42
CA ALA A 19 -15.29 -11.21 -3.07
C ALA A 19 -16.25 -11.61 -1.94
N ARG A 20 -16.44 -10.74 -0.94
CA ARG A 20 -17.42 -10.95 0.14
C ARG A 20 -18.85 -11.03 -0.39
N VAL A 21 -19.25 -10.07 -1.23
CA VAL A 21 -20.60 -10.08 -1.85
C VAL A 21 -20.81 -11.33 -2.69
N ARG A 22 -19.79 -11.78 -3.44
CA ARG A 22 -19.87 -13.01 -4.23
C ARG A 22 -19.98 -14.26 -3.35
N LEU A 23 -19.32 -14.29 -2.20
CA LEU A 23 -19.46 -15.39 -1.24
C LEU A 23 -20.89 -15.44 -0.66
N GLU A 24 -21.42 -14.29 -0.24
CA GLU A 24 -22.79 -14.18 0.31
C GLU A 24 -23.87 -14.60 -0.70
N THR A 25 -23.61 -14.38 -1.99
CA THR A 25 -24.51 -14.77 -3.10
C THR A 25 -24.23 -16.17 -3.64
N GLY A 26 -23.25 -16.90 -3.09
CA GLY A 26 -22.86 -18.24 -3.55
C GLY A 26 -22.14 -18.28 -4.90
N LEU A 27 -21.72 -17.13 -5.43
CA LEU A 27 -20.96 -16.96 -6.66
C LEU A 27 -19.44 -17.12 -6.48
N ALA A 28 -18.97 -17.17 -5.24
CA ALA A 28 -17.58 -17.40 -4.88
C ALA A 28 -17.46 -18.26 -3.62
N THR A 29 -16.24 -18.67 -3.33
CA THR A 29 -15.90 -19.50 -2.17
C THR A 29 -15.14 -18.69 -1.11
N THR A 30 -15.00 -19.27 0.08
CA THR A 30 -14.19 -18.68 1.15
C THR A 30 -12.72 -18.50 0.74
N VAL A 31 -12.21 -19.32 -0.19
CA VAL A 31 -10.86 -19.20 -0.75
C VAL A 31 -10.71 -17.88 -1.51
N ASP A 32 -11.72 -17.46 -2.27
CA ASP A 32 -11.67 -16.20 -3.03
C ASP A 32 -11.57 -14.99 -2.10
N VAL A 33 -12.29 -15.02 -0.97
CA VAL A 33 -12.19 -13.99 0.07
C VAL A 33 -10.79 -13.99 0.69
N GLN A 34 -10.22 -15.16 0.99
CA GLN A 34 -8.89 -15.26 1.56
C GLN A 34 -7.80 -14.74 0.61
N VAL A 35 -7.91 -15.02 -0.70
CA VAL A 35 -7.01 -14.47 -1.73
C VAL A 35 -7.12 -12.94 -1.81
N ALA A 36 -8.34 -12.40 -1.77
CA ALA A 36 -8.54 -10.96 -1.78
C ALA A 36 -7.98 -10.29 -0.52
N GLN A 37 -8.15 -10.90 0.66
CA GLN A 37 -7.55 -10.44 1.92
C GLN A 37 -6.02 -10.44 1.85
N SER A 38 -5.42 -11.50 1.30
CA SER A 38 -3.97 -11.58 1.12
C SER A 38 -3.45 -10.48 0.18
N SER A 39 -4.23 -10.13 -0.85
CA SER A 39 -3.90 -9.05 -1.77
C SER A 39 -3.93 -7.67 -1.09
N VAL A 40 -4.92 -7.42 -0.23
CA VAL A 40 -4.98 -6.20 0.60
C VAL A 40 -3.76 -6.11 1.51
N ALA A 41 -3.45 -7.17 2.26
CA ALA A 41 -2.30 -7.19 3.16
C ALA A 41 -0.96 -6.95 2.43
N THR A 42 -0.80 -7.50 1.24
CA THR A 42 0.39 -7.29 0.40
C THR A 42 0.49 -5.84 -0.09
N ALA A 43 -0.63 -5.23 -0.47
CA ALA A 43 -0.67 -3.84 -0.87
C ALA A 43 -0.29 -2.90 0.29
N ASP A 44 -0.78 -3.19 1.50
CA ASP A 44 -0.46 -2.41 2.70
C ASP A 44 1.02 -2.53 3.09
N ASP A 45 1.60 -3.74 3.07
CA ASP A 45 3.04 -3.91 3.30
C ASP A 45 3.87 -3.14 2.26
N THR A 46 3.48 -3.23 0.99
CA THR A 46 4.13 -2.49 -0.10
C THR A 46 4.06 -0.98 0.13
N LEU A 47 2.91 -0.46 0.57
CA LEU A 47 2.74 0.96 0.87
C LEU A 47 3.67 1.40 2.00
N ILE A 48 3.75 0.63 3.09
CA ILE A 48 4.62 0.93 4.24
C ILE A 48 6.09 0.94 3.79
N ARG A 49 6.54 -0.10 3.10
CA ARG A 49 7.92 -0.18 2.60
C ARG A 49 8.26 0.97 1.65
N THR A 50 7.33 1.32 0.77
CA THR A 50 7.52 2.43 -0.19
C THR A 50 7.63 3.77 0.53
N ARG A 51 6.81 4.02 1.55
CA ARG A 51 6.90 5.23 2.38
C ARG A 51 8.23 5.31 3.11
N PHE A 52 8.66 4.21 3.71
CA PHE A 52 9.95 4.14 4.40
C PHE A 52 11.11 4.39 3.43
N ALA A 53 11.09 3.74 2.25
CA ALA A 53 12.10 3.95 1.22
C ALA A 53 12.14 5.40 0.73
N ALA A 54 10.98 6.05 0.56
CA ALA A 54 10.89 7.46 0.18
C ALA A 54 11.48 8.38 1.26
N ALA A 55 11.17 8.13 2.54
CA ALA A 55 11.75 8.89 3.65
C ALA A 55 13.27 8.73 3.70
N LEU A 56 13.79 7.50 3.58
CA LEU A 56 15.22 7.22 3.54
C LEU A 56 15.91 7.85 2.32
N ALA A 57 15.25 7.88 1.16
CA ALA A 57 15.78 8.57 -0.01
C ALA A 57 15.85 10.08 0.22
N GLY A 58 14.84 10.66 0.86
CA GLY A 58 14.82 12.07 1.25
C GLY A 58 15.97 12.43 2.20
N THR A 59 16.20 11.61 3.24
CA THR A 59 17.30 11.85 4.18
C THR A 59 18.68 11.72 3.53
N ARG A 60 18.86 10.73 2.64
CA ARG A 60 20.09 10.57 1.84
C ARG A 60 20.35 11.75 0.92
N LEU A 61 19.31 12.27 0.27
CA LEU A 61 19.40 13.46 -0.59
C LEU A 61 19.81 14.70 0.22
N ALA A 62 19.16 14.91 1.38
CA ALA A 62 19.48 16.01 2.28
C ALA A 62 20.92 15.94 2.81
N TRP A 63 21.41 14.73 3.13
CA TRP A 63 22.81 14.52 3.51
C TRP A 63 23.79 14.85 2.37
N ALA A 64 23.51 14.36 1.15
CA ALA A 64 24.35 14.59 -0.01
C ALA A 64 24.40 16.07 -0.46
N THR A 65 23.33 16.83 -0.20
CA THR A 65 23.22 18.26 -0.54
C THR A 65 23.69 19.19 0.58
N GLY A 66 24.08 18.64 1.74
CA GLY A 66 24.53 19.42 2.90
C GLY A 66 23.40 20.13 3.67
N ASP A 67 22.14 19.95 3.26
CA ASP A 67 20.97 20.54 3.92
C ASP A 67 20.41 19.59 5.00
N VAL A 68 21.22 19.38 6.04
CA VAL A 68 20.92 18.43 7.13
C VAL A 68 19.66 18.82 7.90
N ARG A 69 19.21 20.09 7.84
CA ARG A 69 17.96 20.54 8.47
C ARG A 69 16.71 19.95 7.81
N GLN A 70 16.73 19.70 6.50
CA GLN A 70 15.60 19.06 5.82
C GLN A 70 15.54 17.54 6.02
N ALA A 71 16.65 16.90 6.40
CA ALA A 71 16.70 15.45 6.62
C ALA A 71 15.84 14.97 7.82
N PHE A 72 15.54 15.86 8.76
CA PHE A 72 14.85 15.55 10.03
C PHE A 72 13.59 16.40 10.27
N ALA A 73 13.21 17.25 9.32
CA ALA A 73 11.97 18.02 9.39
C ALA A 73 10.82 17.12 8.90
N ASN A 74 10.17 16.45 9.86
CA ASN A 74 8.95 15.68 9.66
C ASN A 74 7.78 16.55 9.15
#